data_AF-A0A1I7VAG0-F1
#
_entry.id   AF-A0A1I7VAG0-F1
#
_cell.length_a   1.000
_cell.length_b   1.000
_cell.length_c   1.000
_cell.angle_alpha   90.00
_cell.angle_beta   90.00
_cell.angle_gamma   90.00
#
_symmetry.space_group_name_H-M   'P 1'
#
loop_
_entity.id
_entity.type
_entity.pdbx_description
1 polymer ?
#
loop_
_entity_poly.entity_id
_entity_poly.type
_entity_poly.pdbx_seq_one_letter_code
_entity_poly.pdbx_strand_id
1 'polypeptide(L)'
;MVAAYVKGTDDRARMLRRNIIRYCVLSQALVFRDISMRVRKRFPTVEALVAAGFMMKHEKEKYDAIQYRYAKYWMPFQWALSLCQEARNQQKISSDILLEKVGEEIKIFRTNLAILCNFDWVPLPIMYPQLIVLAVHTYFLVGAIARQYIISDNARNKSAMDIYLPVMTIIQFIFYMGWLKVAEAMLNPFGEDDDDFECNFLLDKNLSVGLTIVDDGCSKTPALLKDVFWSETEIEPLYSAESARGEYRLSGLTGSTANVRLTDQKSKIKMLPLSRELDNHYSISGLLRSSVRHSLRGGRTDLHSGIMNIVRQKFARSLSHTHFNTSQNGDDVVAKRIKMLTNYQA
;
A
#
# COMPACT_ATOMS: atom_id res chain seq x y z
N MET A 1 -15.94 5.58 9.06
CA MET A 1 -17.12 4.82 9.56
C MET A 1 -17.69 5.38 10.85
N VAL A 2 -16.90 5.61 11.90
CA VAL A 2 -17.40 6.22 13.16
C VAL A 2 -18.17 7.53 12.91
N ALA A 3 -17.62 8.45 12.12
CA ALA A 3 -18.29 9.70 11.72
C ALA A 3 -19.62 9.48 10.97
N ALA A 4 -19.72 8.43 10.15
CA ALA A 4 -20.87 8.18 9.31
C ALA A 4 -22.02 7.48 10.05
N TYR A 5 -21.68 6.58 10.99
CA TYR A 5 -22.65 5.68 11.61
C TYR A 5 -23.07 6.09 13.03
N VAL A 6 -22.23 6.84 13.76
CA VAL A 6 -22.60 7.42 15.06
C VAL A 6 -23.28 8.76 14.83
N LYS A 7 -24.59 8.73 14.69
CA LYS A 7 -25.41 9.92 14.40
C LYS A 7 -25.62 10.76 15.66
N GLY A 8 -25.89 12.05 15.46
CA GLY A 8 -26.20 13.00 16.52
C GLY A 8 -25.29 14.22 16.49
N THR A 9 -25.92 15.40 16.59
CA THR A 9 -25.25 16.71 16.71
C THR A 9 -25.07 17.13 18.16
N ASP A 10 -25.60 16.35 19.10
CA ASP A 10 -25.46 16.56 20.53
C ASP A 10 -24.02 16.37 21.00
N ASP A 11 -23.65 17.10 22.05
CA ASP A 11 -22.32 17.01 22.67
C ASP A 11 -21.98 15.59 23.10
N ARG A 12 -22.99 14.80 23.51
CA ARG A 12 -22.80 13.39 23.87
C ARG A 12 -22.38 12.54 22.68
N ALA A 13 -23.04 12.65 21.53
CA ALA A 13 -22.64 11.96 20.31
C ALA A 13 -21.26 12.42 19.83
N ARG A 14 -20.96 13.72 19.91
CA ARG A 14 -19.62 14.27 19.61
C ARG A 14 -18.55 13.66 20.52
N MET A 15 -18.80 13.59 21.82
CA MET A 15 -17.90 12.96 22.79
C MET A 15 -17.68 11.47 22.50
N LEU A 16 -18.75 10.72 22.17
CA LEU A 16 -18.64 9.30 21.78
C LEU A 16 -17.73 9.13 20.57
N ARG A 17 -17.98 9.89 19.50
CA ARG A 17 -17.18 9.84 18.27
C ARG A 17 -15.71 10.16 18.51
N ARG A 18 -15.41 11.26 19.22
CA ARG A 18 -14.04 11.68 19.52
C ARG A 18 -13.31 10.68 20.41
N ASN A 19 -13.97 10.13 21.42
CA ASN A 19 -13.35 9.16 22.33
C ASN A 19 -13.09 7.80 21.66
N ILE A 20 -13.97 7.33 20.78
CA ILE A 20 -13.73 6.08 20.02
C ILE A 20 -12.42 6.20 19.22
N ILE A 21 -12.24 7.29 18.47
CA ILE A 21 -11.01 7.51 17.70
C ILE A 21 -9.80 7.72 18.61
N ARG A 22 -9.93 8.54 19.65
CA ARG A 22 -8.84 8.79 20.59
C ARG A 22 -8.37 7.50 21.26
N TYR A 23 -9.26 6.58 21.60
CA TYR A 23 -8.88 5.28 22.16
C TYR A 23 -8.14 4.39 21.16
N CYS A 24 -8.54 4.37 19.88
CA CYS A 24 -7.76 3.68 18.85
C CYS A 24 -6.35 4.26 18.72
N VAL A 25 -6.22 5.59 18.70
CA VAL A 25 -4.92 6.28 18.62
C VAL A 25 -4.12 6.11 19.91
N LEU A 26 -4.77 6.06 21.08
CA LEU A 26 -4.12 5.81 22.36
C LEU A 26 -3.50 4.41 22.39
N SER A 27 -4.22 3.39 21.90
CA SER A 27 -3.63 2.06 21.74
C SER A 27 -2.44 2.07 20.78
N GLN A 28 -2.54 2.81 19.67
CA GLN A 28 -1.42 2.99 18.74
C GLN A 28 -0.21 3.65 19.43
N ALA A 29 -0.43 4.69 20.24
CA ALA A 29 0.62 5.36 21.00
C ALA A 29 1.30 4.40 22.00
N LEU A 30 0.52 3.58 22.70
CA LEU A 30 1.05 2.59 23.64
C LEU A 30 1.92 1.54 22.92
N VAL A 31 1.47 1.04 21.77
CA VAL A 31 2.26 0.10 20.95
C VAL A 31 3.51 0.76 20.40
N PHE A 32 3.40 1.94 19.79
CA PHE A 32 4.53 2.66 19.20
C PHE A 32 5.59 3.03 20.24
N ARG A 33 5.19 3.35 21.47
CA ARG A 33 6.12 3.56 22.58
C ARG A 33 6.92 2.30 22.91
N ASP A 34 6.35 1.11 22.74
CA ASP A 34 7.03 -0.14 23.06
C ASP A 34 7.98 -0.60 21.95
N ILE A 35 7.69 -0.29 20.68
CA ILE A 35 8.50 -0.72 19.51
C ILE A 35 9.44 0.35 18.92
N SER A 36 9.15 1.64 19.08
CA SER A 36 9.93 2.73 18.46
C SER A 36 10.67 3.56 19.49
N MET A 37 11.99 3.70 19.30
CA MET A 37 12.85 4.47 20.20
C MET A 37 12.51 5.96 20.21
N ARG A 38 12.21 6.55 19.04
CA ARG A 38 11.78 7.95 18.92
C ARG A 38 10.50 8.24 19.71
N VAL A 39 9.54 7.31 19.70
CA VAL A 39 8.27 7.47 20.43
C VAL A 39 8.47 7.19 21.93
N ARG A 40 9.32 6.22 22.29
CA ARG A 40 9.71 5.97 23.69
C ARG A 40 10.36 7.19 24.33
N LYS A 41 11.25 7.90 23.62
CA LYS A 41 11.87 9.15 24.10
C LYS A 41 10.85 10.27 24.27
N ARG A 42 9.87 10.38 23.36
CA ARG A 42 8.79 11.37 23.45
C ARG A 42 7.83 11.09 24.60
N PHE A 43 7.50 9.82 24.85
CA PHE A 43 6.59 9.39 25.92
C PHE A 43 7.25 8.34 26.82
N PRO A 44 8.18 8.72 27.71
CA PRO A 44 8.89 7.75 28.55
C PRO A 44 7.95 7.01 29.50
N THR A 45 6.93 7.70 30.02
CA THR A 45 5.98 7.19 31.00
C THR A 45 4.53 7.29 30.52
N VAL A 46 3.61 6.60 31.20
CA VAL A 46 2.17 6.71 30.90
C VAL A 46 1.65 8.11 31.28
N GLU A 47 2.24 8.74 32.29
CA GLU A 47 1.94 10.12 32.69
C GLU A 47 2.25 11.11 31.56
N ALA A 48 3.31 10.88 30.78
CA ALA A 48 3.61 11.71 29.62
C ALA A 48 2.51 11.63 28.54
N LEU A 49 1.89 10.45 28.34
CA LEU A 49 0.74 10.30 27.45
C LEU A 49 -0.50 11.05 27.97
N VAL A 50 -0.65 11.13 29.30
CA VAL A 50 -1.72 11.90 29.94
C VAL A 50 -1.49 13.40 29.76
N ALA A 51 -0.27 13.87 30.01
CA ALA A 51 0.12 15.27 29.82
C ALA A 51 -0.03 15.71 28.36
N ALA A 52 0.28 14.83 27.41
CA ALA A 52 0.11 15.08 25.98
C ALA A 52 -1.35 14.99 25.48
N GLY A 53 -2.30 14.63 26.34
CA GLY A 53 -3.73 14.60 26.00
C GLY A 53 -4.21 13.37 25.23
N PHE A 54 -3.38 12.34 25.07
CA PHE A 54 -3.81 11.06 24.49
C PHE A 54 -4.71 10.28 25.47
N MET A 55 -4.43 10.37 26.77
CA MET A 55 -5.18 9.73 27.85
C MET A 55 -5.62 10.77 28.89
N MET A 56 -6.82 10.63 29.45
CA MET A 56 -7.31 11.51 30.53
C MET A 56 -6.95 10.95 31.90
N LYS A 57 -6.92 11.80 32.95
CA LYS A 57 -6.56 11.37 34.32
C LYS A 57 -7.45 10.22 34.84
N HIS A 58 -8.76 10.34 34.68
CA HIS A 58 -9.72 9.30 35.08
C HIS A 58 -9.59 7.99 34.28
N GLU A 59 -9.06 8.05 33.06
CA GLU A 59 -8.79 6.86 32.24
C GLU A 59 -7.51 6.18 32.71
N LYS A 60 -6.51 6.97 33.10
CA LYS A 60 -5.29 6.47 33.73
C LYS A 60 -5.60 5.73 35.03
N GLU A 61 -6.47 6.27 35.87
CA GLU A 61 -6.91 5.59 37.10
C GLU A 61 -7.52 4.21 36.80
N LYS A 62 -8.37 4.10 35.77
CA LYS A 62 -8.92 2.81 35.32
C LYS A 62 -7.85 1.89 34.71
N TYR A 63 -6.89 2.46 34.00
CA TYR A 63 -5.77 1.73 33.42
C TYR A 63 -4.87 1.13 34.50
N ASP A 64 -4.62 1.87 35.57
CA ASP A 64 -3.78 1.49 36.70
C ASP A 64 -4.52 0.58 37.70
N ALA A 65 -5.85 0.69 37.80
CA ALA A 65 -6.66 -0.20 38.64
C ALA A 65 -6.51 -1.68 38.26
N ILE A 66 -6.28 -1.97 36.97
CA ILE A 66 -6.03 -3.34 36.50
C ILE A 66 -4.53 -3.61 36.57
N GLN A 67 -4.15 -4.33 37.63
CA GLN A 67 -2.80 -4.84 37.82
C GLN A 67 -2.62 -6.13 37.02
N TYR A 68 -1.78 -6.08 36.00
CA TYR A 68 -1.51 -7.20 35.11
C TYR A 68 -0.05 -7.17 34.66
N ARG A 69 0.56 -8.36 34.50
CA ARG A 69 2.00 -8.49 34.21
C ARG A 69 2.39 -8.04 32.80
N TYR A 70 1.48 -8.16 31.84
CA TYR A 70 1.76 -7.90 30.42
C TYR A 70 1.30 -6.50 29.98
N ALA A 71 1.82 -6.04 28.84
CA ALA A 71 1.48 -4.75 28.27
C ALA A 71 -0.03 -4.60 28.02
N LYS A 72 -0.60 -3.47 28.46
CA LYS A 72 -2.05 -3.21 28.48
C LYS A 72 -2.54 -2.42 27.25
N TYR A 73 -1.88 -2.54 26.10
CA TYR A 73 -2.28 -1.82 24.87
C TYR A 73 -3.63 -2.29 24.30
N TRP A 74 -4.14 -3.45 24.72
CA TRP A 74 -5.47 -3.95 24.33
C TRP A 74 -6.61 -3.21 25.02
N MET A 75 -6.35 -2.52 26.12
CA MET A 75 -7.38 -1.94 26.99
C MET A 75 -8.15 -0.79 26.33
N PRO A 76 -7.51 0.19 25.66
CA PRO A 76 -8.27 1.25 24.98
C PRO A 76 -9.09 0.70 23.80
N PHE A 77 -8.67 -0.40 23.15
CA PHE A 77 -9.51 -1.07 22.15
C PHE A 77 -10.79 -1.62 22.75
N GLN A 78 -10.70 -2.24 23.93
CA GLN A 78 -11.88 -2.73 24.63
C GLN A 78 -12.80 -1.57 25.00
N TRP A 79 -12.27 -0.45 25.49
CA TRP A 79 -13.06 0.75 25.77
C TRP A 79 -13.73 1.32 24.52
N ALA A 80 -13.04 1.35 23.38
CA ALA A 80 -13.60 1.81 22.11
C ALA A 80 -14.78 0.92 21.67
N LEU A 81 -14.64 -0.41 21.76
CA LEU A 81 -15.72 -1.35 21.45
C LEU A 81 -16.90 -1.21 22.41
N SER A 82 -16.64 -1.03 23.72
CA SER A 82 -17.69 -0.76 24.71
C SER A 82 -18.42 0.56 24.43
N LEU A 83 -17.72 1.61 23.98
CA LEU A 83 -18.36 2.86 23.58
C LEU A 83 -19.22 2.70 22.32
N CYS A 84 -18.81 1.86 21.36
CA CYS A 84 -19.64 1.53 20.21
C CYS A 84 -20.94 0.80 20.63
N GLN A 85 -20.84 -0.15 21.57
CA GLN A 85 -22.00 -0.83 22.12
C GLN A 85 -22.94 0.15 22.85
N GLU A 86 -22.38 1.05 23.64
CA GLU A 86 -23.13 2.07 24.35
C GLU A 86 -23.82 3.05 23.38
N ALA A 87 -23.16 3.44 22.29
CA ALA A 87 -23.75 4.24 21.23
C ALA A 87 -24.93 3.52 20.55
N ARG A 88 -24.88 2.19 20.44
CA ARG A 88 -25.99 1.38 19.93
C ARG A 88 -27.15 1.29 20.93
N ASN A 89 -26.87 1.13 22.22
CA ASN A 89 -27.88 1.12 23.29
C ASN A 89 -28.62 2.46 23.35
N GLN A 90 -27.90 3.57 23.18
CA GLN A 90 -28.46 4.93 23.09
C GLN A 90 -29.12 5.24 21.73
N GLN A 91 -29.25 4.25 20.84
CA GLN A 91 -29.82 4.38 19.49
C GLN A 91 -29.13 5.45 18.61
N LYS A 92 -27.89 5.84 18.92
CA LYS A 92 -27.07 6.73 18.08
C LYS A 92 -26.59 6.00 16.81
N ILE A 93 -26.40 4.69 16.92
CA ILE A 93 -26.18 3.79 15.78
C ILE A 93 -27.52 3.15 15.40
N SER A 94 -27.94 3.33 14.15
CA SER A 94 -29.29 2.97 13.70
C SER A 94 -29.55 1.47 13.56
N SER A 95 -28.52 0.63 13.36
CA SER A 95 -28.66 -0.80 13.09
C SER A 95 -27.50 -1.60 13.66
N ASP A 96 -27.77 -2.86 14.05
CA ASP A 96 -26.76 -3.79 14.55
C ASP A 96 -25.71 -4.15 13.48
N ILE A 97 -26.10 -4.16 12.20
CA ILE A 97 -25.16 -4.38 11.08
C ILE A 97 -24.13 -3.24 11.02
N LEU A 98 -24.56 -2.00 11.26
CA LEU A 98 -23.65 -0.86 11.27
C LEU A 98 -22.70 -0.91 12.47
N LEU A 99 -23.19 -1.35 13.63
CA LEU A 99 -22.35 -1.58 14.80
C LEU A 99 -21.28 -2.65 14.52
N GLU A 100 -21.68 -3.78 13.93
CA GLU A 100 -20.76 -4.85 13.55
C GLU A 100 -19.68 -4.33 12.59
N LYS A 101 -20.06 -3.53 11.59
CA LYS A 101 -19.11 -2.93 10.64
C LYS A 101 -18.10 -1.99 11.32
N VAL A 102 -18.53 -1.13 12.25
CA VAL A 102 -17.58 -0.31 13.03
C VAL A 102 -16.66 -1.19 13.87
N GLY A 103 -17.22 -2.21 14.54
CA GLY A 103 -16.47 -3.12 15.38
C GLY A 103 -15.44 -3.95 14.61
N GLU A 104 -15.79 -4.44 13.42
CA GLU A 104 -14.91 -5.17 12.50
C GLU A 104 -13.68 -4.34 12.14
N GLU A 105 -13.87 -3.06 11.87
CA GLU A 105 -12.81 -2.16 11.43
C GLU A 105 -11.87 -1.76 12.56
N ILE A 106 -12.41 -1.59 13.77
CA ILE A 106 -11.59 -1.46 14.99
C ILE A 106 -10.79 -2.75 15.24
N LYS A 107 -11.39 -3.93 15.01
CA LYS A 107 -10.70 -5.23 15.14
C LYS A 107 -9.60 -5.38 14.11
N ILE A 108 -9.82 -4.99 12.85
CA ILE A 108 -8.79 -5.01 11.79
C ILE A 108 -7.62 -4.10 12.19
N PHE A 109 -7.89 -2.87 12.64
CA PHE A 109 -6.86 -1.95 13.10
C PHE A 109 -6.05 -2.53 14.28
N ARG A 110 -6.72 -3.13 15.27
CA ARG A 110 -6.06 -3.83 16.38
C ARG A 110 -5.21 -5.00 15.89
N THR A 111 -5.69 -5.79 14.93
CA THR A 111 -4.95 -6.92 14.35
C THR A 111 -3.69 -6.44 13.62
N ASN A 112 -3.78 -5.34 12.87
CA ASN A 112 -2.62 -4.75 12.19
C ASN A 112 -1.56 -4.27 13.19
N LEU A 113 -1.96 -3.66 14.31
CA LEU A 113 -1.03 -3.30 15.38
C LEU A 113 -0.44 -4.52 16.08
N ALA A 114 -1.21 -5.60 16.25
CA ALA A 114 -0.70 -6.84 16.81
C ALA A 114 0.33 -7.51 15.89
N ILE A 115 0.13 -7.46 14.56
CA ILE A 115 1.12 -7.92 13.58
C ILE A 115 2.43 -7.13 13.75
N LEU A 116 2.33 -5.82 13.99
CA LEU A 116 3.50 -4.99 14.26
C LEU A 116 4.26 -5.41 15.52
N CYS A 117 3.53 -5.67 16.61
CA CYS A 117 4.14 -6.22 17.83
C CYS A 117 4.80 -7.58 17.58
N ASN A 118 4.25 -8.42 16.70
CA ASN A 118 4.83 -9.73 16.39
C ASN A 118 6.16 -9.60 15.62
N PHE A 119 6.28 -8.62 14.72
CA PHE A 119 7.52 -8.33 14.02
C PHE A 119 8.63 -7.85 14.97
N ASP A 120 8.27 -7.10 16.00
CA ASP A 120 9.21 -6.67 17.05
C ASP A 120 9.55 -7.83 18.02
N TRP A 121 8.55 -8.62 18.42
CA TRP A 121 8.72 -9.72 19.35
C TRP A 121 9.59 -10.85 18.79
N VAL A 122 9.44 -11.17 17.49
CA VAL A 122 10.17 -12.25 16.82
C VAL A 122 11.13 -11.65 15.80
N PRO A 123 12.33 -11.20 16.23
CA PRO A 123 13.36 -10.74 15.30
C PRO A 123 13.90 -11.92 14.48
N LEU A 124 14.61 -11.60 13.39
CA LEU A 124 15.32 -12.61 12.62
C LEU A 124 16.30 -13.39 13.52
N PRO A 125 16.42 -14.72 13.35
CA PRO A 125 17.40 -15.50 14.10
C PRO A 125 18.80 -14.88 14.01
N ILE A 126 19.40 -14.62 15.16
CA ILE A 126 20.67 -13.88 15.29
C ILE A 126 21.80 -14.50 14.45
N MET A 127 21.75 -15.81 14.23
CA MET A 127 22.71 -16.53 13.39
C MET A 127 22.72 -16.04 11.93
N TYR A 128 21.59 -15.60 11.37
CA TYR A 128 21.53 -15.18 9.97
C TYR A 128 22.29 -13.88 9.70
N PRO A 129 22.03 -12.75 10.40
CA PRO A 129 22.85 -11.55 10.23
C PRO A 129 24.32 -11.80 10.56
N GLN A 130 24.61 -12.58 11.61
CA GLN A 130 25.99 -12.90 11.99
C GLN A 130 26.75 -13.64 10.89
N LEU A 131 26.14 -14.64 10.25
CA LEU A 131 26.77 -15.40 9.17
C LEU A 131 27.07 -14.51 7.96
N ILE A 132 26.13 -13.62 7.60
CA ILE A 132 26.29 -12.70 6.47
C ILE A 132 27.41 -11.70 6.76
N VAL A 133 27.40 -11.07 7.95
CA VAL A 133 28.44 -10.12 8.37
C VAL A 133 29.81 -10.81 8.37
N LEU A 134 29.92 -12.00 8.96
CA LEU A 134 31.16 -12.77 8.98
C LEU A 134 31.65 -13.11 7.57
N ALA A 135 30.78 -13.56 6.67
CA ALA A 135 31.14 -13.93 5.30
C ALA A 135 31.67 -12.73 4.51
N VAL A 136 30.97 -11.59 4.56
CA VAL A 136 31.38 -10.36 3.86
C VAL A 136 32.69 -9.83 4.43
N HIS A 137 32.85 -9.78 5.75
CA HIS A 137 34.10 -9.30 6.37
C HIS A 137 35.27 -10.24 6.11
N THR A 138 35.07 -11.56 6.16
CA THR A 138 36.12 -12.55 5.86
C THR A 138 36.55 -12.48 4.39
N TYR A 139 35.60 -12.31 3.47
CA TYR A 139 35.89 -12.10 2.05
C TYR A 139 36.81 -10.89 1.83
N PHE A 140 36.53 -9.77 2.50
CA PHE A 140 37.37 -8.57 2.40
C PHE A 140 38.68 -8.67 3.19
N LEU A 141 38.72 -9.40 4.30
CA LEU A 141 39.96 -9.66 5.04
C LEU A 141 40.96 -10.44 4.18
N VAL A 142 40.50 -11.55 3.58
CA VAL A 142 41.34 -12.35 2.66
C VAL A 142 41.64 -11.56 1.40
N GLY A 143 40.66 -10.84 0.86
CA GLY A 143 40.82 -9.98 -0.32
C GLY A 143 41.85 -8.87 -0.13
N ALA A 144 41.93 -8.27 1.07
CA ALA A 144 42.89 -7.22 1.39
C ALA A 144 44.35 -7.73 1.37
N ILE A 145 44.58 -9.00 1.72
CA ILE A 145 45.91 -9.64 1.65
C ILE A 145 46.17 -10.16 0.23
N ALA A 146 45.21 -10.88 -0.35
CA ALA A 146 45.38 -11.58 -1.62
C ALA A 146 45.47 -10.64 -2.83
N ARG A 147 44.92 -9.41 -2.74
CA ARG A 147 44.90 -8.44 -3.84
C ARG A 147 45.93 -7.32 -3.70
N GLN A 148 46.94 -7.52 -2.87
CA GLN A 148 48.11 -6.63 -2.84
C GLN A 148 48.96 -6.85 -4.09
N TYR A 149 49.37 -5.76 -4.74
CA TYR A 149 50.30 -5.81 -5.87
C TYR A 149 51.71 -6.13 -5.35
N ILE A 150 52.28 -7.26 -5.77
CA ILE A 150 53.62 -7.71 -5.35
C ILE A 150 54.67 -7.17 -6.34
N ILE A 151 55.61 -6.38 -5.83
CA ILE A 151 56.62 -5.63 -6.61
C ILE A 151 57.94 -6.43 -6.80
N SER A 152 58.13 -7.57 -6.10
CA SER A 152 59.41 -8.29 -6.11
C SER A 152 59.70 -9.01 -7.44
N ASP A 153 60.86 -8.72 -8.05
CA ASP A 153 61.31 -9.33 -9.32
C ASP A 153 61.54 -10.85 -9.25
N ASN A 154 61.71 -11.42 -8.05
CA ASN A 154 61.90 -12.86 -7.84
C ASN A 154 60.61 -13.59 -7.43
N ALA A 155 59.46 -12.91 -7.38
CA ALA A 155 58.19 -13.51 -6.98
C ALA A 155 57.47 -14.18 -8.16
N ARG A 156 57.01 -15.41 -7.94
CA ARG A 156 56.30 -16.25 -8.94
C ARG A 156 54.97 -15.63 -9.44
N ASN A 157 54.38 -14.70 -8.67
CA ASN A 157 53.12 -14.01 -8.95
C ASN A 157 53.36 -12.50 -9.16
N LYS A 158 54.26 -12.13 -10.09
CA LYS A 158 54.51 -10.73 -10.44
C LYS A 158 53.28 -10.12 -11.10
N SER A 159 52.80 -9.00 -10.57
CA SER A 159 51.69 -8.27 -11.17
C SER A 159 52.16 -7.50 -12.40
N ALA A 160 51.48 -7.66 -13.54
CA ALA A 160 51.87 -7.02 -14.80
C ALA A 160 51.70 -5.49 -14.82
N MET A 161 50.83 -4.96 -13.96
CA MET A 161 50.53 -3.54 -13.84
C MET A 161 50.43 -3.18 -12.36
N ASP A 162 51.30 -2.28 -11.90
CA ASP A 162 51.33 -1.79 -10.53
C ASP A 162 50.47 -0.53 -10.42
N ILE A 163 49.25 -0.70 -9.90
CA ILE A 163 48.38 0.43 -9.57
C ILE A 163 48.43 0.60 -8.05
N TYR A 164 49.03 1.69 -7.59
CA TYR A 164 49.13 2.02 -6.15
C TYR A 164 47.77 1.98 -5.43
N LEU A 165 46.68 2.27 -6.15
CA LEU A 165 45.30 2.22 -5.66
C LEU A 165 44.51 1.09 -6.36
N PRO A 166 44.02 0.05 -5.64
CA PRO A 166 43.24 -1.03 -6.24
C PRO A 166 41.78 -0.60 -6.53
N VAL A 167 41.56 0.21 -7.57
CA VAL A 167 40.25 0.82 -7.91
C VAL A 167 39.14 -0.23 -8.02
N MET A 168 39.39 -1.37 -8.69
CA MET A 168 38.37 -2.42 -8.84
C MET A 168 37.97 -3.07 -7.51
N THR A 169 38.91 -3.23 -6.58
CA THR A 169 38.62 -3.77 -5.23
C THR A 169 37.83 -2.77 -4.41
N ILE A 170 38.10 -1.46 -4.56
CA ILE A 170 37.34 -0.39 -3.89
C ILE A 170 35.89 -0.37 -4.39
N ILE A 171 35.67 -0.46 -5.70
CA ILE A 171 34.31 -0.53 -6.27
C ILE A 171 33.56 -1.76 -5.72
N GLN A 172 34.20 -2.93 -5.70
CA GLN A 172 33.60 -4.14 -5.13
C GLN A 172 33.29 -3.96 -3.63
N PHE A 173 34.19 -3.33 -2.87
CA PHE A 173 33.95 -3.02 -1.46
C PHE A 173 32.71 -2.17 -1.27
N ILE A 174 32.56 -1.08 -2.04
CA ILE A 174 31.39 -0.20 -1.98
C ILE A 174 30.10 -1.00 -2.26
N PHE A 175 30.08 -1.87 -3.27
CA PHE A 175 28.88 -2.65 -3.60
C PHE A 175 28.51 -3.66 -2.50
N TYR A 176 29.45 -4.50 -2.05
CA TYR A 176 29.12 -5.54 -1.07
C TYR A 176 28.89 -4.98 0.34
N MET A 177 29.70 -4.00 0.78
CA MET A 177 29.45 -3.33 2.06
C MET A 177 28.22 -2.44 1.99
N GLY A 178 27.96 -1.80 0.85
CA GLY A 178 26.72 -1.06 0.61
C GLY A 178 25.49 -1.96 0.74
N TRP A 179 25.48 -3.13 0.10
CA TRP A 179 24.39 -4.09 0.26
C TRP A 179 24.24 -4.61 1.69
N LEU A 180 25.35 -4.86 2.39
CA LEU A 180 25.31 -5.23 3.81
C LEU A 180 24.68 -4.12 4.66
N LYS A 181 25.05 -2.86 4.41
CA LYS A 181 24.53 -1.69 5.13
C LYS A 181 23.06 -1.42 4.85
N VAL A 182 22.60 -1.63 3.61
CA VAL A 182 21.16 -1.57 3.28
C VAL A 182 20.38 -2.62 4.09
N ALA A 183 20.88 -3.86 4.15
CA ALA A 183 20.23 -4.91 4.94
C ALA A 183 20.23 -4.62 6.45
N GLU A 184 21.29 -3.99 6.97
CA GLU A 184 21.40 -3.55 8.37
C GLU A 184 20.39 -2.45 8.70
N ALA A 185 20.28 -1.43 7.85
CA ALA A 185 19.29 -0.35 8.02
C ALA A 185 17.85 -0.87 7.96
N MET A 186 17.56 -1.82 7.06
CA MET A 186 16.21 -2.40 6.93
C MET A 186 15.85 -3.40 8.05
N LEU A 187 16.79 -3.78 8.92
CA LEU A 187 16.54 -4.77 9.96
C LEU A 187 15.60 -4.25 11.05
N ASN A 188 15.70 -2.96 11.40
CA ASN A 188 14.83 -2.32 12.37
C ASN A 188 14.34 -0.95 11.87
N PRO A 189 13.21 -0.90 11.14
CA PRO A 189 12.68 0.35 10.59
C PRO A 189 12.02 1.27 11.63
N PHE A 190 12.04 0.91 12.92
CA PHE A 190 11.49 1.69 14.05
C PHE A 190 12.57 2.37 14.90
N GLY A 191 13.80 2.39 14.39
CA GLY A 191 14.96 2.99 15.03
C GLY A 191 14.96 4.52 15.00
N GLU A 192 16.15 5.08 14.82
CA GLU A 192 16.37 6.52 14.77
C GLU A 192 17.08 6.98 13.48
N ASP A 193 17.23 6.10 12.50
CA ASP A 193 17.90 6.40 11.23
C ASP A 193 17.04 7.29 10.32
N ASP A 194 17.67 7.99 9.37
CA ASP A 194 16.98 8.97 8.52
C ASP A 194 15.89 8.33 7.64
N ASP A 195 16.06 7.05 7.28
CA ASP A 195 15.11 6.28 6.45
C ASP A 195 14.08 5.48 7.27
N ASP A 196 14.13 5.57 8.61
CA ASP A 196 13.17 4.89 9.49
C ASP A 196 11.77 5.51 9.45
N PHE A 197 10.78 4.76 9.92
CA PHE A 197 9.42 5.25 9.97
C PHE A 197 9.25 6.43 10.95
N GLU A 198 8.70 7.53 10.43
CA GLU A 198 8.32 8.71 11.21
C GLU A 198 7.07 8.48 12.09
N CYS A 199 7.23 7.65 13.12
CA CYS A 199 6.14 7.21 13.99
C CYS A 199 5.50 8.36 14.78
N ASN A 200 6.30 9.36 15.19
CA ASN A 200 5.80 10.55 15.87
C ASN A 200 4.88 11.37 14.98
N PHE A 201 5.29 11.62 13.73
CA PHE A 201 4.47 12.30 12.74
C PHE A 201 3.19 11.52 12.45
N LEU A 202 3.29 10.19 12.28
CA LEU A 202 2.12 9.36 12.04
C LEU A 202 1.11 9.43 13.18
N LEU A 203 1.58 9.44 14.43
CA LEU A 203 0.73 9.55 15.61
C LEU A 203 0.00 10.90 15.66
N ASP A 204 0.73 11.99 15.46
CA ASP A 204 0.17 13.35 15.49
C ASP A 204 -0.83 13.57 14.35
N LYS A 205 -0.48 13.12 13.15
CA LYS A 205 -1.36 13.15 11.98
C LYS A 205 -2.62 12.33 12.23
N ASN A 206 -2.50 11.10 12.75
CA ASN A 206 -3.64 10.23 12.98
C ASN A 206 -4.58 10.79 14.06
N LEU A 207 -4.04 11.39 15.12
CA LEU A 207 -4.84 12.05 16.14
C LEU A 207 -5.59 13.26 15.55
N SER A 208 -4.86 14.17 14.90
CA SER A 208 -5.43 15.40 14.35
C SER A 208 -6.48 15.10 13.27
N VAL A 209 -6.11 14.36 12.23
CA VAL A 209 -7.01 14.00 11.13
C VAL A 209 -8.18 13.16 11.63
N GLY A 210 -7.93 12.20 12.53
CA GLY A 210 -8.97 11.35 13.09
C GLY A 210 -10.03 12.15 13.85
N LEU A 211 -9.61 13.11 14.68
CA LEU A 211 -10.51 14.00 15.42
C LEU A 211 -11.26 14.95 14.49
N THR A 212 -10.59 15.53 13.49
CA THR A 212 -11.23 16.42 12.50
C THR A 212 -12.28 15.70 11.67
N ILE A 213 -12.04 14.45 11.24
CA ILE A 213 -13.01 13.66 10.47
C ILE A 213 -14.29 13.42 11.26
N VAL A 214 -14.17 13.08 12.55
CA VAL A 214 -15.35 12.71 13.36
C VAL A 214 -16.06 13.89 14.01
N ASP A 215 -15.46 15.07 13.93
CA ASP A 215 -16.00 16.31 14.48
C ASP A 215 -16.44 17.24 13.35
N ASP A 216 -15.48 17.84 12.64
CA ASP A 216 -15.76 18.80 11.57
C ASP A 216 -16.25 18.16 10.29
N GLY A 217 -15.77 16.96 9.94
CA GLY A 217 -16.23 16.23 8.77
C GLY A 217 -17.57 15.50 8.98
N CYS A 218 -18.08 15.44 10.21
CA CYS A 218 -19.27 14.66 10.53
C CYS A 218 -20.53 15.34 9.99
N SER A 219 -21.19 14.71 9.01
CA SER A 219 -22.47 15.18 8.44
C SER A 219 -22.42 16.60 7.84
N LYS A 220 -21.23 17.11 7.52
CA LYS A 220 -21.02 18.38 6.81
C LYS A 220 -20.66 18.08 5.35
N THR A 221 -21.66 18.02 4.48
CA THR A 221 -21.45 17.87 3.03
C THR A 221 -21.68 19.20 2.31
N PRO A 222 -20.94 19.48 1.22
CA PRO A 222 -21.26 20.59 0.33
C PRO A 222 -22.70 20.51 -0.19
N ALA A 223 -23.25 21.66 -0.62
CA ALA A 223 -24.57 21.70 -1.23
C ALA A 223 -24.59 20.82 -2.49
N LEU A 224 -25.67 20.05 -2.65
CA LEU A 224 -25.86 19.19 -3.81
C LEU A 224 -26.26 20.04 -5.01
N LEU A 225 -25.33 20.19 -5.96
CA LEU A 225 -25.53 20.94 -7.20
C LEU A 225 -25.30 20.00 -8.40
N LYS A 226 -25.89 20.36 -9.54
CA LYS A 226 -25.59 19.70 -10.82
C LYS A 226 -24.13 19.99 -11.16
N ASP A 227 -23.39 18.95 -11.52
CA ASP A 227 -22.02 19.10 -12.00
C ASP A 227 -21.99 19.71 -13.41
N VAL A 228 -20.79 20.11 -13.84
CA VAL A 228 -20.59 20.81 -15.12
C VAL A 228 -20.88 19.93 -16.34
N PHE A 229 -20.86 18.61 -16.17
CA PHE A 229 -21.09 17.63 -17.23
C PHE A 229 -22.53 17.12 -17.26
N TRP A 230 -23.40 17.61 -16.36
CA TRP A 230 -24.77 17.10 -16.17
C TRP A 230 -25.64 17.10 -17.44
N SER A 231 -25.35 17.98 -18.40
CA SER A 231 -26.12 18.10 -19.66
C SER A 231 -25.29 17.85 -20.92
N GLU A 232 -24.03 17.42 -20.78
CA GLU A 232 -23.16 17.10 -21.91
C GLU A 232 -23.31 15.61 -22.29
N THR A 233 -23.52 15.31 -23.57
CA THR A 233 -23.65 13.93 -24.09
C THR A 233 -22.31 13.20 -24.09
N GLU A 234 -21.21 13.93 -24.29
CA GLU A 234 -19.84 13.42 -24.29
C GLU A 234 -19.04 14.15 -23.21
N ILE A 235 -18.44 13.39 -22.28
CA ILE A 235 -17.68 13.93 -21.16
C ILE A 235 -16.21 14.04 -21.58
N GLU A 236 -15.74 15.26 -21.85
CA GLU A 236 -14.34 15.55 -22.16
C GLU A 236 -13.70 16.43 -21.08
N PRO A 237 -12.95 15.84 -20.12
CA PRO A 237 -12.18 16.61 -19.16
C PRO A 237 -11.09 17.44 -19.84
N LEU A 238 -10.89 18.68 -19.38
CA LEU A 238 -9.89 19.58 -19.92
C LEU A 238 -8.50 19.26 -19.36
N TYR A 239 -7.48 19.42 -20.19
CA TYR A 239 -6.08 19.27 -19.83
C TYR A 239 -5.36 20.62 -19.86
N SER A 240 -4.29 20.76 -19.06
CA SER A 240 -3.41 21.91 -19.16
C SER A 240 -2.69 21.91 -20.52
N ALA A 241 -2.26 23.08 -20.99
CA ALA A 241 -1.59 23.19 -22.29
C ALA A 241 -0.29 22.36 -22.37
N GLU A 242 0.41 22.18 -21.25
CA GLU A 242 1.62 21.34 -21.18
C GLU A 242 1.26 19.85 -21.20
N SER A 243 0.24 19.44 -20.44
CA SER A 243 -0.23 18.05 -20.39
C SER A 243 -0.77 17.59 -21.76
N ALA A 244 -1.56 18.43 -22.42
CA ALA A 244 -2.16 18.12 -23.72
C ALA A 244 -1.15 17.96 -24.86
N ARG A 245 0.05 18.57 -24.74
CA ARG A 245 1.13 18.42 -25.72
C ARG A 245 1.88 17.09 -25.57
N GLY A 246 1.95 16.56 -24.34
CA GLY A 246 2.62 15.29 -24.04
C GLY A 246 1.70 14.06 -24.18
N GLU A 247 0.38 14.26 -24.11
CA GLU A 247 -0.59 13.19 -24.26
C GLU A 247 -0.91 12.94 -25.74
N TYR A 248 -0.44 11.81 -26.24
CA TYR A 248 -1.10 11.18 -27.38
C TYR A 248 -2.48 10.71 -26.94
N ARG A 249 -3.53 11.09 -27.68
CA ARG A 249 -4.85 10.46 -27.55
C ARG A 249 -4.70 8.96 -27.84
N LEU A 250 -4.44 8.16 -26.81
CA LEU A 250 -4.65 6.73 -26.91
C LEU A 250 -6.16 6.55 -27.12
N SER A 251 -6.57 6.08 -28.30
CA SER A 251 -7.89 5.45 -28.42
C SER A 251 -7.96 4.40 -27.30
N GLY A 252 -8.96 4.49 -26.44
CA GLY A 252 -9.09 3.63 -25.26
C GLY A 252 -8.89 2.16 -25.59
N LEU A 253 -8.49 1.36 -24.60
CA LEU A 253 -8.04 -0.04 -24.71
C LEU A 253 -8.67 -0.81 -25.89
N THR A 254 -8.05 -0.73 -27.06
CA THR A 254 -8.44 -1.53 -28.22
C THR A 254 -7.86 -2.91 -28.01
N GLY A 255 -8.72 -3.93 -27.91
CA GLY A 255 -8.26 -5.31 -27.74
C GLY A 255 -7.26 -5.70 -28.82
N SER A 256 -6.24 -6.50 -28.48
CA SER A 256 -5.17 -6.90 -29.39
C SER A 256 -5.63 -7.63 -30.65
N THR A 257 -6.87 -8.12 -30.67
CA THR A 257 -7.53 -8.74 -31.82
C THR A 257 -8.48 -7.82 -32.58
N ALA A 258 -8.70 -6.58 -32.14
CA ALA A 258 -9.72 -5.68 -32.69
C ALA A 258 -9.47 -5.29 -34.15
N ASN A 259 -8.20 -5.26 -34.58
CA ASN A 259 -7.81 -4.97 -35.95
C ASN A 259 -7.53 -6.24 -36.79
N VAL A 260 -7.77 -7.43 -36.23
CA VAL A 260 -7.59 -8.70 -36.96
C VAL A 260 -8.74 -8.83 -37.97
N ARG A 261 -8.42 -8.62 -39.24
CA ARG A 261 -9.36 -8.86 -40.36
C ARG A 261 -9.45 -10.37 -40.59
N LEU A 262 -10.53 -10.98 -40.12
CA LEU A 262 -10.89 -12.34 -40.54
C LEU A 262 -11.26 -12.31 -42.03
N THR A 263 -10.66 -13.17 -42.84
CA THR A 263 -10.99 -13.33 -44.26
C THR A 263 -12.44 -13.84 -44.40
N ASP A 264 -13.20 -13.24 -45.33
CA ASP A 264 -14.62 -13.47 -45.67
C ASP A 264 -15.71 -12.98 -44.70
N GLN A 265 -15.94 -11.66 -44.69
CA GLN A 265 -17.09 -11.02 -44.02
C GLN A 265 -18.45 -11.20 -44.74
N LYS A 266 -18.52 -11.86 -45.91
CA LYS A 266 -19.77 -12.00 -46.69
C LYS A 266 -20.51 -13.32 -46.50
N SER A 267 -19.95 -14.29 -45.78
CA SER A 267 -20.67 -15.52 -45.43
C SER A 267 -21.37 -15.35 -44.08
N LYS A 268 -22.64 -15.78 -43.96
CA LYS A 268 -23.32 -15.85 -42.66
C LYS A 268 -22.54 -16.81 -41.77
N ILE A 269 -21.80 -16.28 -40.79
CA ILE A 269 -21.08 -17.09 -39.81
C ILE A 269 -22.12 -17.81 -38.96
N LYS A 270 -22.24 -19.13 -39.12
CA LYS A 270 -23.13 -19.96 -38.30
C LYS A 270 -22.50 -20.15 -36.93
N MET A 271 -23.02 -19.45 -35.93
CA MET A 271 -22.63 -19.67 -34.53
C MET A 271 -23.17 -21.02 -34.07
N LEU A 272 -22.27 -21.96 -33.76
CA LEU A 272 -22.61 -23.29 -33.24
C LEU A 272 -22.38 -23.29 -31.71
N PRO A 273 -23.25 -23.93 -30.92
CA PRO A 273 -22.94 -24.19 -29.52
C PRO A 273 -21.69 -25.05 -29.45
N LEU A 274 -20.75 -24.70 -28.57
CA LEU A 274 -19.58 -25.53 -28.31
C LEU A 274 -20.06 -26.82 -27.64
N SER A 275 -20.12 -27.93 -28.39
CA SER A 275 -20.48 -29.23 -27.83
C SER A 275 -19.53 -29.58 -26.70
N ARG A 276 -20.10 -29.80 -25.50
CA ARG A 276 -19.42 -30.46 -24.39
C ARG A 276 -19.50 -31.95 -24.60
N GLU A 277 -18.73 -32.49 -25.54
CA GLU A 277 -18.54 -33.93 -25.62
C GLU A 277 -17.09 -34.28 -25.34
N LEU A 278 -16.97 -35.19 -24.39
CA LEU A 278 -15.77 -35.62 -23.69
C LEU A 278 -14.76 -36.28 -24.63
N ASP A 279 -13.50 -36.20 -24.19
CA ASP A 279 -12.44 -37.18 -24.40
C ASP A 279 -12.93 -38.55 -24.91
N ASN A 280 -12.45 -38.96 -26.09
CA ASN A 280 -11.86 -40.29 -26.25
C ASN A 280 -11.19 -40.51 -27.61
N HIS A 281 -9.98 -41.07 -27.53
CA HIS A 281 -9.23 -41.78 -28.55
C HIS A 281 -8.43 -41.02 -29.63
N TYR A 282 -7.18 -40.73 -29.24
CA TYR A 282 -5.95 -41.36 -29.76
C TYR A 282 -5.74 -41.51 -31.28
N SER A 283 -4.75 -40.73 -31.73
CA SER A 283 -3.60 -41.13 -32.56
C SER A 283 -3.87 -41.74 -33.94
N ILE A 284 -3.66 -40.92 -34.98
CA ILE A 284 -2.74 -41.29 -36.05
C ILE A 284 -1.74 -40.15 -36.24
N SER A 285 -0.54 -40.43 -35.75
CA SER A 285 0.72 -39.79 -36.07
C SER A 285 1.02 -39.82 -37.58
N GLY A 286 1.52 -38.70 -38.12
CA GLY A 286 2.27 -38.72 -39.38
C GLY A 286 2.28 -37.39 -40.12
N LEU A 287 3.41 -36.66 -40.04
CA LEU A 287 3.84 -35.57 -40.93
C LEU A 287 2.98 -34.30 -40.87
N LEU A 288 3.40 -33.17 -40.28
CA LEU A 288 4.65 -32.45 -40.50
C LEU A 288 4.94 -31.58 -39.28
N ARG A 289 5.95 -31.94 -38.50
CA ARG A 289 6.55 -31.03 -37.52
C ARG A 289 8.07 -31.13 -37.63
N SER A 290 8.61 -30.60 -38.72
CA SER A 290 10.03 -30.22 -38.79
C SER A 290 10.15 -28.71 -38.68
N SER A 291 11.10 -28.27 -37.84
CA SER A 291 11.64 -26.92 -37.70
C SER A 291 10.65 -25.86 -37.17
N VAL A 292 10.79 -25.22 -36.00
CA VAL A 292 11.98 -24.72 -35.31
C VAL A 292 11.74 -24.76 -33.79
N ARG A 293 12.57 -25.52 -33.06
CA ARG A 293 12.91 -25.27 -31.64
C ARG A 293 14.31 -25.84 -31.34
N HIS A 294 15.33 -25.02 -31.50
CA HIS A 294 16.46 -24.94 -30.58
C HIS A 294 16.17 -23.73 -29.66
N SER A 295 16.45 -23.65 -28.37
CA SER A 295 17.08 -24.53 -27.39
C SER A 295 16.76 -23.89 -26.03
N LEU A 296 15.99 -24.55 -25.16
CA LEU A 296 16.01 -24.28 -23.72
C LEU A 296 15.87 -25.62 -23.01
N ARG A 297 16.97 -26.13 -22.48
CA ARG A 297 17.05 -27.34 -21.65
C ARG A 297 17.35 -26.94 -20.21
N GLY A 298 16.43 -27.32 -19.32
CA GLY A 298 16.65 -27.57 -17.88
C GLY A 298 16.66 -26.32 -16.99
N GLY A 299 15.93 -26.24 -15.87
CA GLY A 299 15.00 -27.18 -15.27
C GLY A 299 14.45 -26.64 -13.94
N ARG A 300 13.32 -27.24 -13.53
CA ARG A 300 12.79 -27.43 -12.16
C ARG A 300 12.17 -26.27 -11.33
N THR A 301 11.08 -26.69 -10.68
CA THR A 301 10.38 -26.28 -9.43
C THR A 301 9.41 -25.09 -9.41
N ASP A 302 8.13 -25.46 -9.40
CA ASP A 302 7.07 -25.17 -8.40
C ASP A 302 6.49 -23.74 -8.17
N LEU A 303 5.14 -23.75 -8.13
CA LEU A 303 4.26 -22.99 -7.23
C LEU A 303 3.93 -21.50 -7.54
N HIS A 304 2.88 -21.24 -8.34
CA HIS A 304 1.86 -20.23 -7.99
C HIS A 304 0.64 -20.22 -8.95
N SER A 305 -0.42 -20.94 -8.58
CA SER A 305 -1.78 -20.70 -9.06
C SER A 305 -2.61 -20.16 -7.89
N GLY A 306 -3.00 -18.88 -7.92
CA GLY A 306 -3.85 -18.34 -6.84
C GLY A 306 -4.26 -16.87 -6.97
N ILE A 307 -3.47 -16.01 -7.62
CA ILE A 307 -3.70 -14.55 -7.53
C ILE A 307 -4.48 -13.98 -8.73
N MET A 308 -4.46 -14.63 -9.90
CA MET A 308 -5.07 -14.08 -11.13
C MET A 308 -6.60 -14.23 -11.24
N ASN A 309 -7.26 -15.01 -10.38
CA ASN A 309 -8.69 -15.25 -10.48
C ASN A 309 -9.57 -14.23 -9.72
N ILE A 310 -9.00 -13.44 -8.81
CA ILE A 310 -9.77 -12.45 -8.01
C ILE A 310 -9.91 -11.11 -8.76
N VAL A 311 -8.95 -10.76 -9.62
CA VAL A 311 -8.96 -9.48 -10.36
C VAL A 311 -9.96 -9.49 -11.53
N ARG A 312 -10.22 -10.67 -12.11
CA ARG A 312 -11.07 -10.79 -13.31
C ARG A 312 -12.57 -10.61 -13.03
N GLN A 313 -13.02 -10.86 -11.80
CA GLN A 313 -14.46 -10.89 -11.46
C GLN A 313 -15.05 -9.52 -11.12
N LYS A 314 -14.22 -8.51 -10.78
CA LYS A 314 -14.72 -7.15 -10.45
C LYS A 314 -14.84 -6.20 -11.65
N PHE A 315 -14.14 -6.46 -12.76
CA PHE A 315 -14.13 -5.56 -13.92
C PHE A 315 -15.23 -5.83 -14.96
N ALA A 316 -15.93 -6.96 -14.89
CA ALA A 316 -16.86 -7.37 -15.95
C ALA A 316 -18.31 -6.84 -15.80
N ARG A 317 -18.63 -6.02 -14.79
CA ARG A 317 -20.01 -5.60 -14.48
C ARG A 317 -20.38 -4.16 -14.83
N SER A 318 -19.55 -3.41 -15.54
CA SER A 318 -19.79 -1.97 -15.76
C SER A 318 -19.93 -1.52 -17.21
N LEU A 319 -20.27 -2.40 -18.16
CA LEU A 319 -20.37 -1.98 -19.57
C LEU A 319 -21.65 -2.54 -20.20
N SER A 320 -22.71 -1.74 -20.18
CA SER A 320 -23.82 -1.87 -21.12
C SER A 320 -24.27 -0.49 -21.62
N HIS A 321 -24.29 -0.38 -22.97
CA HIS A 321 -24.90 0.65 -23.84
C HIS A 321 -24.37 2.09 -23.70
N THR A 322 -24.07 2.82 -24.80
CA THR A 322 -24.99 3.16 -25.90
C THR A 322 -24.21 3.67 -27.13
N HIS A 323 -24.72 3.39 -28.33
CA HIS A 323 -24.30 3.99 -29.61
C HIS A 323 -24.95 5.37 -29.78
N PHE A 324 -24.25 6.38 -30.32
CA PHE A 324 -24.87 7.42 -31.16
C PHE A 324 -23.90 8.10 -32.13
N ASN A 325 -24.46 8.51 -33.27
CA ASN A 325 -23.83 9.13 -34.43
C ASN A 325 -23.27 10.54 -34.16
N THR A 326 -22.11 10.79 -34.75
CA THR A 326 -21.44 12.10 -34.90
C THR A 326 -22.28 13.12 -35.68
N SER A 327 -22.43 14.33 -35.14
CA SER A 327 -22.73 15.55 -35.91
C SER A 327 -21.85 16.72 -35.44
N GLN A 328 -21.41 17.54 -36.41
CA GLN A 328 -20.33 18.53 -36.33
C GLN A 328 -20.69 19.84 -35.57
N ASN A 329 -21.10 19.77 -34.30
CA ASN A 329 -21.45 20.97 -33.51
C ASN A 329 -20.56 21.20 -32.25
N GLY A 330 -19.48 20.43 -32.06
CA GLY A 330 -18.65 20.46 -30.85
C GLY A 330 -17.71 21.68 -30.72
N ASP A 331 -17.27 22.25 -31.83
CA ASP A 331 -16.21 23.28 -31.81
C ASP A 331 -16.67 24.62 -31.20
N ASP A 332 -17.96 24.95 -31.31
CA ASP A 332 -18.52 26.21 -30.78
C ASP A 332 -18.70 26.20 -29.25
N VAL A 333 -18.84 25.02 -28.63
CA VAL A 333 -19.04 24.89 -27.18
C VAL A 333 -17.70 24.95 -26.44
N VAL A 334 -16.67 24.33 -27.00
CA VAL A 334 -15.30 24.38 -26.46
C VAL A 334 -14.75 25.81 -26.52
N ALA A 335 -15.00 26.53 -27.62
CA ALA A 335 -14.61 27.94 -27.77
C ALA A 335 -15.30 28.87 -26.74
N LYS A 336 -16.56 28.60 -26.38
CA LYS A 336 -17.28 29.33 -25.31
C LYS A 336 -16.68 29.08 -23.92
N ARG A 337 -16.22 27.87 -23.64
CA ARG A 337 -15.63 27.48 -22.34
C ARG A 337 -14.24 28.09 -22.14
N ILE A 338 -13.44 28.19 -23.21
CA ILE A 338 -12.15 28.91 -23.21
C ILE A 338 -12.36 30.40 -22.95
N LYS A 339 -13.37 31.03 -23.58
CA LYS A 339 -13.70 32.45 -23.36
C LYS A 339 -14.17 32.77 -21.93
N MET A 340 -14.86 31.85 -21.25
CA MET A 340 -15.25 32.06 -19.85
C MET A 340 -14.05 32.01 -18.89
N LEU A 341 -13.02 31.23 -19.19
CA LEU A 341 -11.81 31.14 -18.36
C LEU A 341 -10.90 32.37 -18.52
N THR A 342 -10.82 32.98 -19.71
CA THR A 342 -10.04 34.22 -19.90
C THR A 342 -10.69 35.46 -19.25
N ASN A 343 -12.01 35.47 -19.03
CA ASN A 343 -12.70 36.58 -18.37
C ASN A 343 -12.57 36.58 -16.83
N TYR A 344 -11.94 35.57 -16.24
CA TYR A 344 -11.64 35.52 -14.79
C TYR A 344 -10.24 36.05 -14.43
N GLN A 345 -9.47 36.54 -15.40
CA GLN A 345 -8.13 37.13 -15.21
C GLN A 345 -8.04 38.63 -15.59
N ALA A 346 -9.13 39.39 -15.50
CA ALA A 346 -9.12 40.85 -15.65
C ALA A 346 -9.44 41.55 -14.33
#